data_AF-A0A8R1E702-F1
#
_entry.id   AF-A0A8R1E702-F1
#
_cell.length_a   1.000
_cell.length_b   1.000
_cell.length_c   1.000
_cell.angle_alpha   90.00
_cell.angle_beta   90.00
_cell.angle_gamma   90.00
#
_symmetry.space_group_name_H-M   'P 1'
#
loop_
_entity.id
_entity.type
_entity.pdbx_description
1 polymer ?
#
loop_
_entity_poly.entity_id
_entity_poly.type
_entity_poly.pdbx_seq_one_letter_code
_entity_poly.pdbx_strand_id
1 'polypeptide(L)'
;MPKPLKELRVKNEYIHYKEVRGARGVKVLAKNLEKVLAGLPVYITDREDEIDYLRNEADAQLANALHAIKKKPEGVYVQASTLGSLEALLEFLKSQKIPYSNVNIGPVHKKDVQKASAMKEHKAEYACILAFDVKIEREAQIFADHEGVKVFQADIIYHLQDAFLKYREELKEKARRENEHLAIFPCKLRVLPNHVYNTRNPIVFGVSIEAGQVKRGTPICVPSKEPKNVEFGSATISE
;
A
#
# COMPACT_ATOMS: atom_id res chain seq x y z
N MET A 1 31.07 -3.33 -27.17
CA MET A 1 30.04 -4.34 -27.53
C MET A 1 30.56 -5.74 -27.23
N PRO A 2 29.70 -6.73 -26.97
CA PRO A 2 30.14 -8.13 -26.81
C PRO A 2 30.70 -8.68 -28.12
N LYS A 3 31.55 -9.71 -28.02
CA LYS A 3 32.02 -10.47 -29.19
C LYS A 3 30.82 -11.07 -29.94
N PRO A 4 30.90 -11.28 -31.27
CA PRO A 4 29.82 -11.90 -32.04
C PRO A 4 29.34 -13.21 -31.37
N LEU A 5 28.03 -13.46 -31.43
CA LEU A 5 27.35 -14.62 -30.84
C LEU A 5 27.39 -14.70 -29.30
N LYS A 6 27.78 -13.62 -28.60
CA LYS A 6 27.74 -13.54 -27.14
C LYS A 6 26.78 -12.48 -26.64
N GLU A 7 26.06 -12.80 -25.57
CA GLU A 7 25.07 -11.93 -24.97
C GLU A 7 25.69 -10.86 -24.04
N LEU A 8 25.05 -9.69 -23.99
CA LEU A 8 25.50 -8.55 -23.16
C LEU A 8 25.52 -8.84 -21.65
N ARG A 9 24.67 -9.77 -21.20
CA ARG A 9 24.46 -10.15 -19.79
C ARG A 9 25.56 -11.07 -19.24
N VAL A 10 26.35 -11.69 -20.11
CA VAL A 10 27.42 -12.62 -19.72
C VAL A 10 28.74 -11.86 -19.61
N LYS A 11 29.45 -12.01 -18.48
CA LYS A 11 30.79 -11.44 -18.27
C LYS A 11 31.72 -11.88 -19.40
N ASN A 12 32.08 -10.93 -20.26
CA ASN A 12 33.00 -11.12 -21.37
C ASN A 12 33.82 -9.85 -21.57
N GLU A 13 34.98 -10.00 -22.22
CA GLU A 13 35.72 -8.86 -22.76
C GLU A 13 34.88 -8.13 -23.80
N TYR A 14 34.79 -6.81 -23.64
CA TYR A 14 34.09 -5.94 -24.58
C TYR A 14 35.05 -5.43 -25.66
N ILE A 15 34.56 -5.38 -26.90
CA ILE A 15 35.26 -4.72 -28.00
C ILE A 15 34.85 -3.24 -28.00
N HIS A 16 35.84 -2.35 -28.04
CA HIS A 16 35.64 -0.91 -28.17
C HIS A 16 35.48 -0.53 -29.64
N TYR A 17 34.46 0.28 -29.93
CA TYR A 17 34.18 0.78 -31.28
C TYR A 17 34.24 2.31 -31.27
N LYS A 18 34.81 2.90 -32.32
CA LYS A 18 34.79 4.37 -32.53
C LYS A 18 33.43 4.85 -33.01
N GLU A 19 32.79 4.06 -33.87
CA GLU A 19 31.47 4.33 -34.44
C GLU A 19 30.66 3.02 -34.51
N VAL A 20 29.34 3.13 -34.40
CA VAL A 20 28.42 1.99 -34.47
C VAL A 20 27.21 2.37 -35.30
N ARG A 21 26.82 1.52 -36.25
CA ARG A 21 25.59 1.69 -37.05
C ARG A 21 24.47 0.81 -36.52
N GLY A 22 23.27 1.37 -36.37
CA GLY A 22 22.07 0.65 -35.92
C GLY A 22 21.56 -0.38 -36.93
N ALA A 23 20.79 -1.39 -36.51
CA ALA A 23 20.30 -1.65 -35.15
C ALA A 23 21.25 -2.57 -34.35
N ARG A 24 21.84 -2.05 -33.25
CA ARG A 24 22.80 -2.77 -32.41
C ARG A 24 22.64 -2.37 -30.94
N GLY A 25 22.80 -3.34 -30.02
CA GLY A 25 22.87 -3.08 -28.58
C GLY A 25 24.28 -2.64 -28.17
N VAL A 26 24.41 -1.45 -27.59
CA VAL A 26 25.69 -0.87 -27.18
C VAL A 26 25.72 -0.64 -25.67
N LYS A 27 26.92 -0.81 -25.08
CA LYS A 27 27.20 -0.40 -23.70
C LYS A 27 27.95 0.92 -23.77
N VAL A 28 27.32 2.00 -23.32
CA VAL A 28 27.90 3.34 -23.29
C VAL A 28 28.58 3.57 -21.95
N LEU A 29 29.80 4.09 -21.97
CA LEU A 29 30.54 4.48 -20.78
C LEU A 29 30.74 6.00 -20.85
N ALA A 30 30.15 6.73 -19.89
CA ALA A 30 30.31 8.17 -19.77
C ALA A 30 30.29 8.58 -18.28
N LYS A 31 30.71 9.81 -17.99
CA LYS A 31 30.61 10.39 -16.66
C LYS A 31 29.15 10.77 -16.36
N ASN A 32 28.79 10.84 -15.08
CA ASN A 32 27.48 11.32 -14.58
C ASN A 32 26.25 10.49 -15.05
N LEU A 33 26.41 9.20 -15.31
CA LEU A 33 25.29 8.31 -15.71
C LEU A 33 24.54 7.66 -14.53
N GLU A 34 24.87 8.03 -13.29
CA GLU A 34 24.36 7.39 -12.06
C GLU A 34 22.85 7.59 -11.85
N LYS A 35 22.30 8.69 -12.37
CA LYS A 35 20.89 9.06 -12.22
C LYS A 35 20.06 8.78 -13.48
N VAL A 36 20.62 8.08 -14.46
CA VAL A 36 19.93 7.78 -15.72
C VAL A 36 18.85 6.73 -15.48
N LEU A 37 17.65 7.00 -15.99
CA LEU A 37 16.53 6.06 -15.92
C LEU A 37 16.51 5.16 -17.15
N ALA A 38 16.36 3.86 -16.93
CA ALA A 38 16.25 2.92 -18.05
C ALA A 38 14.90 3.10 -18.78
N GLY A 39 14.94 3.00 -20.11
CA GLY A 39 13.79 3.20 -20.98
C GLY A 39 13.66 4.62 -21.55
N LEU A 40 14.52 5.56 -21.13
CA LEU A 40 14.56 6.90 -21.71
C LEU A 40 15.30 6.93 -23.06
N PRO A 41 14.93 7.87 -23.95
CA PRO A 41 15.66 8.10 -25.20
C PRO A 41 17.09 8.59 -24.91
N VAL A 42 18.00 8.26 -25.81
CA VAL A 42 19.36 8.80 -25.84
C VAL A 42 19.47 9.71 -27.05
N TYR A 43 19.70 11.00 -26.80
CA TYR A 43 19.93 11.99 -27.84
C TYR A 43 21.43 12.25 -28.02
N ILE A 44 21.82 12.60 -29.24
CA ILE A 44 23.20 12.94 -29.62
C ILE A 44 23.15 14.31 -30.26
N THR A 45 24.00 15.23 -29.81
CA THR A 45 24.22 16.52 -30.45
C THR A 45 25.68 16.93 -30.29
N ASP A 46 26.19 17.62 -31.30
CA ASP A 46 27.53 18.25 -31.30
C ASP A 46 27.45 19.74 -30.91
N ARG A 47 26.25 20.24 -30.64
CA ARG A 47 25.94 21.65 -30.40
C ARG A 47 25.52 21.88 -28.96
N GLU A 48 26.26 22.74 -28.26
CA GLU A 48 25.96 23.05 -26.85
C GLU A 48 24.60 23.76 -26.66
N ASP A 49 24.18 24.56 -27.64
CA ASP A 49 22.90 25.30 -27.60
C ASP A 49 21.67 24.37 -27.73
N GLU A 50 21.84 23.16 -28.24
CA GLU A 50 20.76 22.18 -28.37
C GLU A 50 20.57 21.32 -27.10
N ILE A 51 21.54 21.31 -26.19
CA ILE A 51 21.54 20.43 -25.00
C ILE A 51 20.30 20.69 -24.13
N ASP A 52 19.97 21.95 -23.86
CA ASP A 52 18.84 22.30 -23.00
C ASP A 52 17.50 21.97 -23.68
N TYR A 53 17.41 22.15 -25.00
CA TYR A 53 16.24 21.75 -25.77
C TYR A 53 16.02 20.23 -25.71
N LEU A 54 17.06 19.43 -25.97
CA LEU A 54 16.99 17.96 -25.94
C LEU A 54 16.71 17.42 -24.53
N ARG A 55 17.23 18.09 -23.49
CA ARG A 55 16.90 17.77 -22.09
C ARG A 55 15.40 17.95 -21.83
N ASN A 56 14.85 19.10 -22.22
CA ASN A 56 13.42 19.36 -22.06
C ASN A 56 12.56 18.37 -22.85
N GLU A 57 13.02 17.94 -24.03
CA GLU A 57 12.32 16.93 -24.83
C GLU A 57 12.32 15.57 -24.12
N ALA A 58 13.45 15.13 -23.56
CA ALA A 58 13.55 13.91 -22.78
C ALA A 58 12.63 13.94 -21.53
N ASP A 59 12.64 15.05 -20.79
CA ASP A 59 11.80 15.23 -19.61
C ASP A 59 10.32 15.23 -19.95
N ALA A 60 9.93 15.86 -21.06
CA ALA A 60 8.55 15.86 -21.55
C ALA A 60 8.08 14.46 -21.92
N GLN A 61 8.92 13.64 -22.56
CA GLN A 61 8.56 12.25 -22.88
C GLN A 61 8.33 11.41 -21.62
N LEU A 62 9.21 11.54 -20.62
CA LEU A 62 9.04 10.85 -19.35
C LEU A 62 7.75 11.29 -18.64
N ALA A 63 7.50 12.60 -18.59
CA ALA A 63 6.28 13.14 -18.00
C ALA A 63 5.03 12.60 -18.71
N ASN A 64 5.02 12.59 -20.04
CA ASN A 64 3.92 12.05 -20.83
C ASN A 64 3.66 10.56 -20.55
N ALA A 65 4.73 9.74 -20.44
CA ALA A 65 4.61 8.34 -20.08
C ALA A 65 4.00 8.16 -18.68
N LEU A 66 4.44 8.94 -17.69
CA LEU A 66 3.90 8.89 -16.33
C LEU A 66 2.47 9.45 -16.20
N HIS A 67 2.09 10.39 -17.07
CA HIS A 67 0.74 10.96 -17.13
C HIS A 67 -0.25 10.03 -17.83
N ALA A 68 0.19 9.21 -18.78
CA ALA A 68 -0.64 8.20 -19.42
C ALA A 68 -1.12 7.11 -18.44
N ILE A 69 -0.43 6.95 -17.31
CA ILE A 69 -0.81 6.02 -16.25
C ILE A 69 -2.06 6.53 -15.54
N LYS A 70 -3.18 5.81 -15.73
CA LYS A 70 -4.45 6.07 -15.04
C LYS A 70 -4.32 5.78 -13.54
N LYS A 71 -4.39 6.83 -12.72
CA LYS A 71 -4.33 6.78 -11.25
C LYS A 71 -5.72 6.87 -10.66
N LYS A 72 -5.89 6.37 -9.44
CA LYS A 72 -7.13 6.53 -8.67
C LYS A 72 -6.95 7.57 -7.55
N PRO A 73 -8.02 8.18 -7.04
CA PRO A 73 -7.92 9.10 -5.90
C PRO A 73 -7.36 8.43 -4.65
N GLU A 74 -7.73 7.16 -4.45
CA GLU A 74 -7.29 6.34 -3.32
C GLU A 74 -6.48 5.15 -3.83
N GLY A 75 -5.39 4.84 -3.14
CA GLY A 75 -4.56 3.68 -3.44
C GLY A 75 -3.16 3.79 -2.89
N VAL A 76 -2.40 2.70 -3.06
CA VAL A 76 -1.00 2.61 -2.61
C VAL A 76 -0.09 3.53 -3.43
N TYR A 77 1.02 3.94 -2.83
CA TYR A 77 2.08 4.66 -3.52
C TYR A 77 3.06 3.64 -4.15
N VAL A 78 3.41 3.81 -5.42
CA VAL A 78 4.27 2.86 -6.14
C VAL A 78 5.56 3.53 -6.60
N GLN A 79 6.69 2.92 -6.28
CA GLN A 79 8.03 3.33 -6.69
C GLN A 79 8.74 2.18 -7.41
N ALA A 80 9.38 2.44 -8.55
CA ALA A 80 10.15 1.42 -9.28
C ALA A 80 11.45 1.97 -9.87
N SER A 81 12.38 1.08 -10.24
CA SER A 81 13.70 1.47 -10.77
C SER A 81 13.67 1.95 -12.22
N THR A 82 12.78 1.37 -13.03
CA THR A 82 12.66 1.62 -14.46
C THR A 82 11.20 1.75 -14.89
N LEU A 83 10.96 2.33 -16.07
CA LEU A 83 9.60 2.42 -16.62
C LEU A 83 9.01 1.03 -16.88
N GLY A 84 9.79 0.09 -17.43
CA GLY A 84 9.33 -1.27 -17.69
C GLY A 84 8.98 -2.04 -16.41
N SER A 85 9.78 -1.88 -15.35
CA SER A 85 9.44 -2.47 -14.05
C SER A 85 8.20 -1.83 -13.41
N LEU A 86 8.02 -0.52 -13.62
CA LEU A 86 6.83 0.18 -13.13
C LEU A 86 5.59 -0.36 -13.83
N GLU A 87 5.62 -0.48 -15.16
CA GLU A 87 4.51 -1.03 -15.94
C GLU A 87 4.16 -2.45 -15.51
N ALA A 88 5.16 -3.32 -15.35
CA ALA A 88 4.95 -4.69 -14.89
C ALA A 88 4.30 -4.75 -13.50
N LEU A 89 4.79 -3.93 -12.55
CA LEU A 89 4.21 -3.84 -11.22
C LEU A 89 2.78 -3.30 -11.24
N LEU A 90 2.50 -2.27 -12.03
CA LEU A 90 1.17 -1.69 -12.13
C LEU A 90 0.16 -2.65 -12.78
N GLU A 91 0.54 -3.35 -13.84
CA GLU A 91 -0.31 -4.35 -14.47
C GLU A 91 -0.64 -5.49 -13.51
N PHE A 92 0.36 -5.89 -12.72
CA PHE A 92 0.17 -6.87 -11.68
C PHE A 92 -0.78 -6.40 -10.57
N LEU A 93 -0.64 -5.17 -10.06
CA LEU A 93 -1.55 -4.60 -9.07
C LEU A 93 -2.99 -4.49 -9.59
N LYS A 94 -3.19 -4.16 -10.87
CA LYS A 94 -4.52 -4.15 -11.50
C LYS A 94 -5.17 -5.53 -11.46
N SER A 95 -4.42 -6.59 -11.77
CA SER A 95 -4.94 -7.97 -11.76
C SER A 95 -5.47 -8.39 -10.37
N GLN A 96 -4.80 -7.90 -9.31
CA GLN A 96 -5.17 -8.15 -7.91
C GLN A 96 -6.19 -7.13 -7.36
N LYS A 97 -6.70 -6.23 -8.22
CA LYS A 97 -7.64 -5.16 -7.85
C LYS A 97 -7.10 -4.23 -6.76
N ILE A 98 -5.78 -4.07 -6.67
CA ILE A 98 -5.14 -3.14 -5.73
C ILE A 98 -5.07 -1.77 -6.42
N PRO A 99 -5.73 -0.74 -5.88
CA PRO A 99 -5.68 0.59 -6.48
C PRO A 99 -4.35 1.28 -6.12
N TYR A 100 -3.86 2.12 -7.03
CA TYR A 100 -2.68 2.96 -6.81
C TYR A 100 -3.04 4.43 -7.08
N SER A 101 -2.57 5.32 -6.19
CA SER A 101 -2.86 6.76 -6.23
C SER A 101 -1.73 7.56 -6.86
N ASN A 102 -0.50 7.15 -6.59
CA ASN A 102 0.70 7.80 -7.06
C ASN A 102 1.73 6.78 -7.53
N VAL A 103 2.49 7.19 -8.54
CA VAL A 103 3.54 6.37 -9.17
C VAL A 103 4.72 7.28 -9.45
N ASN A 104 5.93 6.79 -9.22
CA ASN A 104 7.16 7.53 -9.51
C ASN A 104 8.34 6.55 -9.75
N ILE A 105 9.43 7.04 -10.31
CA ILE A 105 10.62 6.25 -10.68
C ILE A 105 11.83 6.76 -9.89
N GLY A 106 12.69 5.85 -9.44
CA GLY A 106 13.92 6.14 -8.70
C GLY A 106 13.81 5.87 -7.20
N PRO A 107 14.76 6.34 -6.37
CA PRO A 107 14.74 6.08 -4.94
C PRO A 107 13.55 6.74 -4.24
N VAL A 108 13.15 6.18 -3.09
CA VAL A 108 12.07 6.74 -2.26
C VAL A 108 12.60 7.92 -1.46
N HIS A 109 11.96 9.08 -1.60
CA HIS A 109 12.30 10.31 -0.88
C HIS A 109 11.22 10.68 0.14
N LYS A 110 11.55 11.62 1.02
CA LYS A 110 10.62 12.17 2.04
C LYS A 110 9.30 12.68 1.45
N LYS A 111 9.35 13.29 0.25
CA LYS A 111 8.15 13.80 -0.46
C LYS A 111 7.19 12.66 -0.85
N ASP A 112 7.73 11.49 -1.18
CA ASP A 112 6.93 10.32 -1.54
C ASP A 112 6.21 9.78 -0.30
N VAL A 113 6.92 9.72 0.84
CA VAL A 113 6.36 9.34 2.15
C VAL A 113 5.28 10.31 2.61
N GLN A 114 5.47 11.62 2.43
CA GLN A 114 4.47 12.63 2.78
C GLN A 114 3.16 12.48 1.97
N LYS A 115 3.25 12.09 0.69
CA LYS A 115 2.06 11.79 -0.12
C LYS A 115 1.38 10.50 0.35
N ALA A 116 2.17 9.49 0.70
CA ALA A 116 1.64 8.23 1.22
C ALA A 116 1.01 8.40 2.63
N SER A 117 1.54 9.28 3.48
CA SER A 117 0.97 9.53 4.81
C SER A 117 -0.39 10.22 4.74
N ALA A 118 -0.62 11.08 3.75
CA ALA A 118 -1.93 11.70 3.50
C ALA A 118 -3.04 10.65 3.26
N MET A 119 -2.70 9.45 2.78
CA MET A 119 -3.68 8.36 2.62
C MET A 119 -4.20 7.80 3.93
N LYS A 120 -3.55 8.06 5.08
CA LYS A 120 -4.02 7.61 6.39
C LYS A 120 -5.39 8.18 6.75
N GLU A 121 -5.63 9.45 6.43
CA GLU A 121 -6.88 10.14 6.74
C GLU A 121 -8.04 9.62 5.89
N HIS A 122 -7.75 9.19 4.66
CA HIS A 122 -8.76 8.65 3.75
C HIS A 122 -8.99 7.14 3.96
N LYS A 123 -7.93 6.35 3.81
CA LYS A 123 -7.92 4.89 3.95
C LYS A 123 -6.57 4.40 4.46
N ALA A 124 -6.50 4.14 5.77
CA ALA A 124 -5.30 3.65 6.45
C ALA A 124 -4.72 2.36 5.82
N GLU A 125 -5.55 1.52 5.20
CA GLU A 125 -5.11 0.31 4.48
C GLU A 125 -4.21 0.59 3.27
N TYR A 126 -4.29 1.78 2.68
CA TYR A 126 -3.49 2.20 1.52
C TYR A 126 -2.35 3.15 1.89
N ALA A 127 -2.17 3.46 3.17
CA ALA A 127 -1.08 4.29 3.67
C ALA A 127 0.25 3.52 3.70
N CYS A 128 0.72 3.10 2.53
CA CYS A 128 1.96 2.37 2.34
C CYS A 128 2.62 2.68 0.99
N ILE A 129 3.93 2.42 0.92
CA ILE A 129 4.73 2.54 -0.31
C ILE A 129 5.19 1.14 -0.74
N LEU A 130 4.96 0.81 -2.01
CA LEU A 130 5.53 -0.37 -2.68
C LEU A 130 6.76 0.05 -3.48
N ALA A 131 7.94 -0.34 -3.03
CA ALA A 131 9.24 0.04 -3.56
C ALA A 131 9.90 -1.17 -4.25
N PHE A 132 9.86 -1.19 -5.58
CA PHE A 132 10.40 -2.29 -6.40
C PHE A 132 11.79 -1.97 -6.94
N ASP A 133 12.79 -2.76 -6.55
CA ASP A 133 14.19 -2.64 -7.03
C ASP A 133 14.78 -1.22 -6.83
N VAL A 134 14.35 -0.50 -5.79
CA VAL A 134 14.79 0.86 -5.49
C VAL A 134 15.31 0.98 -4.07
N LYS A 135 16.23 1.93 -3.87
CA LYS A 135 16.73 2.30 -2.55
C LYS A 135 15.76 3.25 -1.86
N ILE A 136 15.71 3.17 -0.55
CA ILE A 136 14.98 4.11 0.30
C ILE A 136 15.99 5.07 0.90
N GLU A 137 15.79 6.37 0.70
CA GLU A 137 16.65 7.38 1.33
C GLU A 137 16.51 7.33 2.86
N ARG A 138 17.62 7.55 3.57
CA ARG A 138 17.63 7.43 5.03
C ARG A 138 16.65 8.39 5.69
N GLU A 139 16.53 9.61 5.17
CA GLU A 139 15.56 10.59 5.66
C GLU A 139 14.11 10.15 5.41
N ALA A 140 13.85 9.48 4.28
CA ALA A 140 12.54 8.95 3.95
C ALA A 140 12.13 7.83 4.91
N GLN A 141 13.05 6.91 5.25
CA GLN A 141 12.77 5.82 6.18
C GLN A 141 12.44 6.36 7.59
N ILE A 142 13.25 7.29 8.11
CA ILE A 142 13.01 7.91 9.43
C ILE A 142 11.64 8.59 9.46
N PHE A 143 11.30 9.32 8.39
CA PHE A 143 10.01 10.00 8.30
C PHE A 143 8.85 9.00 8.16
N ALA A 144 9.02 7.90 7.44
CA ALA A 144 8.01 6.86 7.32
C ALA A 144 7.73 6.18 8.66
N ASP A 145 8.76 5.92 9.46
CA ASP A 145 8.62 5.33 10.80
C ASP A 145 7.92 6.30 11.77
N HIS A 146 8.24 7.60 11.71
CA HIS A 146 7.57 8.64 12.50
C HIS A 146 6.09 8.79 12.14
N GLU A 147 5.78 8.89 10.85
CA GLU A 147 4.41 9.03 10.36
C GLU A 147 3.64 7.71 10.42
N GLY A 148 4.30 6.58 10.68
CA GLY A 148 3.73 5.23 10.69
C GLY A 148 3.30 4.74 9.30
N VAL A 149 3.95 5.18 8.23
CA VAL A 149 3.73 4.70 6.86
C VAL A 149 4.60 3.48 6.62
N LYS A 150 3.99 2.37 6.18
CA LYS A 150 4.75 1.14 5.90
C LYS A 150 5.40 1.23 4.52
N VAL A 151 6.72 1.06 4.45
CA VAL A 151 7.46 0.95 3.17
C VAL A 151 7.82 -0.51 2.95
N PHE A 152 7.36 -1.07 1.84
CA PHE A 152 7.68 -2.44 1.40
C PHE A 152 8.74 -2.37 0.32
N GLN A 153 9.92 -2.91 0.60
CA GLN A 153 11.02 -2.97 -0.35
C GLN A 153 11.23 -4.42 -0.79
N ALA A 154 11.26 -4.67 -2.10
CA ALA A 154 11.71 -5.94 -2.63
C ALA A 154 12.19 -5.82 -4.08
N ASP A 155 13.06 -6.75 -4.48
CA ASP A 155 13.59 -6.84 -5.84
C ASP A 155 12.73 -7.75 -6.74
N ILE A 156 11.70 -8.40 -6.16
CA ILE A 156 10.79 -9.34 -6.83
C ILE A 156 9.35 -8.91 -6.57
N ILE A 157 8.55 -8.77 -7.63
CA ILE A 157 7.17 -8.25 -7.60
C ILE A 157 6.28 -9.06 -6.64
N TYR A 158 6.41 -10.39 -6.64
CA TYR A 158 5.58 -11.27 -5.80
C TYR A 158 5.77 -11.02 -4.30
N HIS A 159 6.99 -10.74 -3.86
CA HIS A 159 7.27 -10.46 -2.44
C HIS A 159 6.60 -9.17 -1.96
N LEU A 160 6.49 -8.15 -2.83
CA LEU A 160 5.75 -6.93 -2.50
C LEU A 160 4.27 -7.21 -2.27
N GLN A 161 3.67 -8.06 -3.09
CA GLN A 161 2.27 -8.43 -2.94
C GLN A 161 2.06 -9.19 -1.63
N ASP A 162 2.84 -10.24 -1.36
CA ASP A 162 2.63 -11.07 -0.18
C ASP A 162 2.77 -10.24 1.11
N ALA A 163 3.76 -9.35 1.13
CA ALA A 163 3.95 -8.42 2.24
C ALA A 163 2.77 -7.44 2.38
N PHE A 164 2.25 -6.92 1.27
CA PHE A 164 1.10 -6.01 1.28
C PHE A 164 -0.21 -6.70 1.69
N LEU A 165 -0.49 -7.90 1.16
CA LEU A 165 -1.70 -8.65 1.49
C LEU A 165 -1.72 -9.04 2.96
N LYS A 166 -0.58 -9.51 3.49
CA LYS A 166 -0.40 -9.80 4.91
C LYS A 166 -0.65 -8.55 5.76
N TYR A 167 -0.06 -7.42 5.40
CA TYR A 167 -0.28 -6.16 6.10
C TYR A 167 -1.75 -5.72 6.10
N ARG A 168 -2.45 -5.86 4.96
CA ARG A 168 -3.87 -5.54 4.85
C ARG A 168 -4.73 -6.45 5.74
N GLU A 169 -4.39 -7.74 5.81
CA GLU A 169 -5.09 -8.69 6.68
C GLU A 169 -4.86 -8.38 8.16
N GLU A 170 -3.62 -8.07 8.56
CA GLU A 170 -3.26 -7.63 9.91
C GLU A 170 -4.02 -6.36 10.32
N LEU A 171 -4.09 -5.35 9.43
CA LEU A 171 -4.87 -4.13 9.68
C LEU A 171 -6.36 -4.42 9.83
N LYS A 172 -6.92 -5.30 9.00
CA LYS A 172 -8.33 -5.69 9.08
C LYS A 172 -8.64 -6.42 10.37
N GLU A 173 -7.76 -7.31 10.83
CA GLU A 173 -7.91 -7.98 12.11
C GLU A 173 -7.80 -7.00 13.28
N LYS A 174 -6.84 -6.08 13.23
CA LYS A 174 -6.66 -5.05 14.26
C LYS A 174 -7.91 -4.17 14.37
N ALA A 175 -8.40 -3.66 13.25
CA ALA A 175 -9.64 -2.88 13.20
C ALA A 175 -10.86 -3.70 13.68
N ARG A 176 -10.92 -5.01 13.39
CA ARG A 176 -11.99 -5.88 13.88
C ARG A 176 -11.94 -6.05 15.40
N ARG A 177 -10.75 -6.25 15.99
CA ARG A 177 -10.56 -6.38 17.44
C ARG A 177 -10.85 -5.07 18.17
N GLU A 178 -10.36 -3.96 17.62
CA GLU A 178 -10.64 -2.62 18.17
C GLU A 178 -12.13 -2.32 18.16
N ASN A 179 -12.88 -2.72 17.13
CA ASN A 179 -14.33 -2.47 17.05
C ASN A 179 -15.20 -3.58 17.67
N GLU A 180 -14.60 -4.64 18.23
CA GLU A 180 -15.37 -5.77 18.75
C GLU A 180 -16.29 -5.38 19.91
N HIS A 181 -15.87 -4.42 20.74
CA HIS A 181 -16.66 -3.93 21.88
C HIS A 181 -17.83 -3.03 21.46
N LEU A 182 -17.80 -2.44 20.26
CA LEU A 182 -18.91 -1.65 19.70
C LEU A 182 -19.98 -2.53 19.06
N ALA A 183 -19.60 -3.74 18.62
CA ALA A 183 -20.51 -4.67 17.97
C ALA A 183 -21.46 -5.31 19.00
N ILE A 184 -22.69 -4.80 19.06
CA ILE A 184 -23.78 -5.42 19.82
C ILE A 184 -24.36 -6.55 18.98
N PHE A 185 -24.04 -7.79 19.37
CA PHE A 185 -24.62 -8.96 18.73
C PHE A 185 -26.07 -9.16 19.23
N PRO A 186 -27.01 -9.51 18.34
CA PRO A 186 -28.39 -9.77 18.74
C PRO A 186 -28.43 -10.98 19.68
N CYS A 187 -29.20 -10.86 20.75
CA CYS A 187 -29.46 -11.96 21.68
C CYS A 187 -30.92 -11.95 22.14
N LYS A 188 -31.43 -13.13 22.49
CA LYS A 188 -32.73 -13.33 23.12
C LYS A 188 -32.50 -14.04 24.44
N LEU A 189 -32.87 -13.39 25.52
CA LEU A 189 -32.68 -13.89 26.89
C LEU A 189 -34.03 -14.21 27.51
N ARG A 190 -34.11 -15.32 28.24
CA ARG A 190 -35.26 -15.65 29.10
C ARG A 190 -34.83 -15.66 30.56
N VAL A 191 -35.48 -14.83 31.37
CA VAL A 191 -35.25 -14.79 32.83
C VAL A 191 -35.73 -16.10 33.47
N LEU A 192 -34.90 -16.68 34.34
CA LEU A 192 -35.25 -17.89 35.09
C LEU A 192 -36.04 -17.50 36.35
N PRO A 193 -37.30 -17.94 36.52
CA PRO A 193 -38.20 -17.46 37.58
C PRO A 193 -37.65 -17.61 39.01
N ASN A 194 -36.89 -18.67 39.28
CA ASN A 194 -36.37 -18.99 40.62
C ASN A 194 -34.95 -18.50 40.86
N HIS A 195 -34.36 -17.74 39.94
CA HIS A 195 -32.95 -17.32 40.01
C HIS A 195 -32.83 -15.79 40.02
N VAL A 196 -33.64 -15.10 40.82
CA VAL A 196 -33.51 -13.64 41.04
C VAL A 196 -32.80 -13.43 42.37
N TYR A 197 -31.55 -12.97 42.31
CA TYR A 197 -30.67 -12.83 43.49
C TYR A 197 -30.72 -11.42 44.08
N ASN A 198 -30.75 -10.40 43.23
CA ASN A 198 -30.84 -9.01 43.67
C ASN A 198 -31.80 -8.23 42.76
N THR A 199 -32.75 -7.51 43.37
CA THR A 199 -33.81 -6.79 42.65
C THR A 199 -33.53 -5.30 42.47
N ARG A 200 -32.52 -4.74 43.15
CA ARG A 200 -32.13 -3.33 43.01
C ARG A 200 -30.62 -3.12 43.06
N ASN A 201 -30.16 -2.34 42.08
CA ASN A 201 -28.84 -1.73 41.89
C ASN A 201 -27.64 -2.42 42.60
N PRO A 202 -26.98 -3.40 41.97
CA PRO A 202 -27.23 -3.95 40.63
C PRO A 202 -28.34 -5.01 40.63
N ILE A 203 -29.13 -5.07 39.56
CA ILE A 203 -30.12 -6.15 39.38
C ILE A 203 -29.37 -7.40 38.96
N VAL A 204 -29.52 -8.51 39.69
CA VAL A 204 -28.82 -9.78 39.45
C VAL A 204 -29.84 -10.90 39.35
N PHE A 205 -29.91 -11.53 38.18
CA PHE A 205 -30.80 -12.66 37.91
C PHE A 205 -30.17 -13.63 36.91
N GLY A 206 -30.51 -14.91 37.05
CA GLY A 206 -30.16 -15.97 36.12
C GLY A 206 -30.99 -15.86 34.84
N VAL A 207 -30.33 -15.99 33.71
CA VAL A 207 -30.95 -16.00 32.38
C VAL A 207 -30.55 -17.24 31.61
N SER A 208 -31.46 -17.74 30.77
CA SER A 208 -31.14 -18.70 29.71
C SER A 208 -31.03 -17.94 28.39
N ILE A 209 -29.95 -18.20 27.64
CA ILE A 209 -29.80 -17.69 26.28
C ILE A 209 -30.66 -18.56 25.35
N GLU A 210 -31.70 -17.98 24.74
CA GLU A 210 -32.55 -18.70 23.78
C GLU A 210 -32.04 -18.58 22.34
N ALA A 211 -31.42 -17.44 22.00
CA ALA A 211 -30.85 -17.22 20.68
C ALA A 211 -29.72 -16.17 20.75
N GLY A 212 -28.74 -16.31 19.85
CA GLY A 212 -27.63 -15.37 19.73
C GLY A 212 -26.58 -15.51 20.83
N GLN A 213 -25.84 -14.44 21.09
CA GLN A 213 -24.78 -14.41 22.10
C GLN A 213 -24.86 -13.11 22.91
N VAL A 214 -24.73 -13.22 24.23
CA VAL A 214 -24.64 -12.05 25.12
C VAL A 214 -23.19 -11.86 25.53
N LYS A 215 -22.68 -10.62 25.47
CA LYS A 215 -21.34 -10.26 25.93
C LYS A 215 -21.46 -9.23 27.04
N ARG A 216 -20.40 -9.07 27.83
CA ARG A 216 -20.33 -7.99 28.82
C ARG A 216 -20.45 -6.63 28.09
N GLY A 217 -21.31 -5.75 28.59
CA GLY A 217 -21.63 -4.47 27.98
C GLY A 217 -22.77 -4.49 26.97
N THR A 218 -23.33 -5.66 26.62
CA THR A 218 -24.51 -5.74 25.73
C THR A 218 -25.71 -5.01 26.37
N PRO A 219 -26.32 -4.01 25.70
CA PRO A 219 -27.51 -3.35 26.21
C PRO A 219 -28.70 -4.32 26.17
N ILE A 220 -29.47 -4.35 27.26
CA ILE A 220 -30.66 -5.20 27.43
C ILE A 220 -31.90 -4.31 27.46
N CYS A 221 -32.93 -4.72 26.73
CA CYS A 221 -34.26 -4.11 26.77
C CYS A 221 -35.32 -5.16 27.10
N VAL A 222 -36.40 -4.71 27.73
CA VAL A 222 -37.59 -5.55 27.96
C VAL A 222 -38.64 -5.19 26.91
N PRO A 223 -39.16 -6.16 26.15
CA PRO A 223 -40.21 -5.91 25.18
C PRO A 223 -41.49 -5.47 25.91
N SER A 224 -41.93 -4.23 25.65
CA SER A 224 -43.21 -3.69 26.13
C SER A 224 -44.24 -3.68 25.00
N LYS A 225 -45.54 -3.73 25.34
CA LYS A 225 -46.64 -3.58 24.37
C LYS A 225 -46.84 -2.12 23.92
N GLU A 226 -46.25 -1.16 24.64
CA GLU A 226 -46.25 0.26 24.28
C GLU A 226 -45.04 0.61 23.39
N PRO A 227 -45.11 1.64 22.52
CA PRO A 227 -44.10 1.95 21.50
C PRO A 227 -42.73 2.41 22.04
N LYS A 228 -42.51 2.39 23.36
CA LYS A 228 -41.23 2.67 23.99
C LYS A 228 -40.71 1.40 24.68
N ASN A 229 -39.70 0.78 24.08
CA ASN A 229 -38.92 -0.23 24.77
C ASN A 229 -38.29 0.41 26.02
N VAL A 230 -38.43 -0.24 27.18
CA VAL A 230 -37.75 0.20 28.39
C VAL A 230 -36.34 -0.35 28.35
N GLU A 231 -35.36 0.54 28.19
CA GLU A 231 -33.94 0.19 28.33
C GLU A 231 -33.67 -0.16 29.79
N PHE A 232 -33.22 -1.39 30.03
CA PHE A 232 -33.01 -1.93 31.38
C PHE A 232 -31.58 -1.64 31.89
N GLY A 233 -30.62 -1.46 30.98
CA GLY A 233 -29.21 -1.20 31.28
C GLY A 233 -28.26 -2.06 30.44
N SER A 234 -26.98 -2.08 30.81
CA SER A 234 -25.96 -2.93 30.17
C SER A 234 -25.70 -4.21 30.97
N ALA A 235 -25.57 -5.33 30.27
CA ALA A 235 -25.27 -6.63 30.86
C ALA A 235 -23.87 -6.63 31.49
N THR A 236 -23.77 -6.99 32.76
CA THR A 236 -22.50 -7.38 33.39
C THR A 236 -22.56 -8.88 33.65
N ILE A 237 -21.60 -9.63 33.09
CA ILE A 237 -21.52 -11.08 33.23
C ILE A 237 -20.48 -11.37 34.31
N SER A 238 -20.88 -12.04 35.38
CA SER A 238 -19.96 -12.67 36.33
C SER A 238 -19.68 -14.10 35.89
N GLU A 239 -18.40 -14.47 35.81
CA GLU A 239 -17.96 -15.87 35.66
C GLU A 239 -18.18 -16.66 36.95
#